data_AF-A0AAN7TL00-F1
#
_entry.id   AF-A0AAN7TL00-F1
#
_cell.length_a   1.000
_cell.length_b   1.000
_cell.length_c   1.000
_cell.angle_alpha   90.00
_cell.angle_beta   90.00
_cell.angle_gamma   90.00
#
_symmetry.space_group_name_H-M   'P 1'
#
loop_
_entity.id
_entity.type
_entity.pdbx_description
1 polymer ?
#
loop_
_entity_poly.entity_id
_entity_poly.type
_entity_poly.pdbx_seq_one_letter_code
_entity_poly.pdbx_strand_id
1 'polypeptide(L)'
;MIHQLDEINNSTKNQTHYYSTDGGNEITITGKNFIPKELFGYIQQCKPLASIGFNHKVIIKVGSQDSNETVYFSYEKPILELKNYTGTTNGKTEITITGINFISKELIANYQFKQSKNYIIIGDNHCNETIWINSTPAKCKPIPGTGSDYIIIISVGNQNSSQLVYFSYHKPILDIKIIVV
;
A
#
# COMPACT_ATOMS: atom_id res chain seq x y z
N MET A 1 5.74 24.64 -2.17
CA MET A 1 5.84 23.59 -1.14
C MET A 1 7.23 23.00 -1.30
N ILE A 2 8.12 23.22 -0.33
CA ILE A 2 9.53 22.85 -0.44
C ILE A 2 9.59 21.32 -0.38
N HIS A 3 10.08 20.67 -1.44
CA HIS A 3 10.43 19.26 -1.40
C HIS A 3 11.57 19.12 -0.38
N GLN A 4 11.24 18.74 0.85
CA GLN A 4 12.23 18.34 1.81
C GLN A 4 12.83 17.04 1.27
N LEU A 5 14.06 17.12 0.74
CA LEU A 5 14.82 15.96 0.31
C LEU A 5 14.98 15.07 1.55
N ASP A 6 14.49 13.83 1.46
CA ASP A 6 14.59 12.89 2.55
C ASP A 6 16.03 12.33 2.56
N GLU A 7 16.81 12.75 3.56
CA GLU A 7 18.23 12.41 3.68
C GLU A 7 18.43 11.22 4.62
N ILE A 8 18.94 10.12 4.06
CA ILE A 8 19.31 8.93 4.81
C ILE A 8 20.82 8.95 5.10
N ASN A 9 21.20 9.03 6.37
CA ASN A 9 22.59 8.99 6.81
C ASN A 9 22.71 8.49 8.28
N ASN A 10 23.92 8.54 8.84
CA ASN A 10 24.17 8.08 10.21
C ASN A 10 23.42 8.89 11.29
N SER A 11 23.13 10.18 11.08
CA SER A 11 22.36 10.96 12.06
C SER A 11 20.86 10.64 12.01
N THR A 12 20.36 10.16 10.86
CA THR A 12 18.97 9.72 10.69
C THR A 12 18.77 8.21 10.85
N LYS A 13 19.79 7.45 11.29
CA LYS A 13 19.73 5.98 11.37
C LYS A 13 18.66 5.41 12.30
N ASN A 14 18.28 6.18 13.32
CA ASN A 14 17.22 5.82 14.26
C ASN A 14 15.84 6.37 13.85
N GLN A 15 15.76 7.10 12.74
CA GLN A 15 14.51 7.60 12.20
C GLN A 15 13.91 6.56 11.25
N THR A 16 12.58 6.51 11.20
CA THR A 16 11.88 5.69 10.23
C THR A 16 11.57 6.54 9.00
N HIS A 17 12.22 6.22 7.89
CA HIS A 17 11.98 6.85 6.59
C HIS A 17 10.83 6.14 5.88
N TYR A 18 9.89 6.89 5.30
CA TYR A 18 8.69 6.35 4.67
C TYR A 18 8.57 6.77 3.21
N TYR A 19 8.28 5.81 2.33
CA TYR A 19 8.15 6.05 0.89
C TYR A 19 6.87 5.44 0.32
N SER A 20 6.34 6.05 -0.73
CA SER A 20 5.20 5.51 -1.48
C SER A 20 5.52 4.15 -2.11
N THR A 21 4.53 3.26 -2.16
CA THR A 21 4.68 1.89 -2.71
C THR A 21 4.96 1.86 -4.21
N ASP A 22 4.76 2.97 -4.92
CA ASP A 22 5.17 3.14 -6.33
C ASP A 22 6.64 3.56 -6.51
N GLY A 23 7.41 3.59 -5.42
CA GLY A 23 8.82 3.98 -5.40
C GLY A 23 9.03 5.46 -5.09
N GLY A 24 7.98 6.29 -5.11
CA GLY A 24 8.01 7.65 -4.59
C GLY A 24 9.08 8.56 -5.20
N ASN A 25 9.65 9.42 -4.33
CA ASN A 25 10.69 10.39 -4.67
C ASN A 25 12.09 9.78 -4.59
N GLU A 26 13.07 10.49 -5.15
CA GLU A 26 14.48 10.14 -4.96
C GLU A 26 14.89 10.28 -3.49
N ILE A 27 15.63 9.29 -3.01
CA ILE A 27 16.29 9.29 -1.72
C ILE A 27 17.70 9.83 -1.91
N THR A 28 18.12 10.70 -1.00
CA THR A 28 19.49 11.18 -0.94
C THR A 28 20.22 10.47 0.18
N ILE A 29 21.22 9.66 -0.15
CA ILE A 29 22.08 8.98 0.83
C ILE A 29 23.38 9.76 0.94
N THR A 30 23.72 10.22 2.14
CA THR A 30 24.94 10.99 2.38
C THR A 30 25.93 10.25 3.26
N GLY A 31 27.22 10.38 2.93
CA GLY A 31 28.28 9.68 3.65
C GLY A 31 29.68 10.04 3.14
N LYS A 32 30.69 9.33 3.62
CA LYS A 32 32.09 9.50 3.19
C LYS A 32 32.57 8.24 2.49
N ASN A 33 33.53 8.38 1.57
CA ASN A 33 34.18 7.28 0.86
C ASN A 33 33.27 6.44 -0.07
N PHE A 34 32.19 7.01 -0.60
CA PHE A 34 31.31 6.31 -1.56
C PHE A 34 31.96 6.10 -2.94
N ILE A 35 32.85 7.00 -3.36
CA ILE A 35 33.61 6.92 -4.61
C ILE A 35 34.97 7.63 -4.44
N PRO A 36 36.00 7.30 -5.25
CA PRO A 36 37.27 8.00 -5.27
C PRO A 36 37.06 9.50 -5.49
N LYS A 37 37.78 10.29 -4.71
CA LYS A 37 37.56 11.72 -4.38
C LYS A 37 37.47 12.70 -5.57
N GLU A 38 37.66 12.24 -6.81
CA GLU A 38 37.76 13.06 -8.02
C GLU A 38 36.46 13.14 -8.85
N LEU A 39 35.40 12.41 -8.50
CA LEU A 39 34.18 12.27 -9.33
C LEU A 39 32.86 12.39 -8.55
N PHE A 40 32.70 13.46 -7.76
CA PHE A 40 31.54 13.75 -6.87
C PHE A 40 31.59 13.01 -5.53
N GLY A 41 32.07 13.72 -4.51
CA GLY A 41 32.00 13.25 -3.15
C GLY A 41 30.58 13.30 -2.57
N TYR A 42 30.31 12.35 -1.68
CA TYR A 42 29.42 12.44 -0.52
C TYR A 42 27.92 12.25 -0.70
N ILE A 43 27.40 12.20 -1.94
CA ILE A 43 25.94 12.10 -2.17
C ILE A 43 25.66 11.01 -3.20
N GLN A 44 24.83 10.04 -2.83
CA GLN A 44 24.24 9.10 -3.77
C GLN A 44 22.73 9.31 -3.79
N GLN A 45 22.20 9.68 -4.96
CA GLN A 45 20.75 9.70 -5.19
C GLN A 45 20.31 8.38 -5.78
N CYS A 46 19.23 7.81 -5.26
CA CYS A 46 18.60 6.64 -5.84
C CYS A 46 17.09 6.70 -5.64
N LYS A 47 16.33 6.18 -6.61
CA LYS A 47 14.89 6.00 -6.47
C LYS A 47 14.61 4.57 -6.03
N PRO A 48 13.89 4.35 -4.91
CA PRO A 48 13.40 3.03 -4.54
C PRO A 48 12.59 2.42 -5.67
N LEU A 49 12.71 1.12 -5.85
CA LEU A 49 11.78 0.39 -6.69
C LEU A 49 10.39 0.41 -6.03
N ALA A 50 9.35 0.28 -6.85
CA ALA A 50 8.02 0.01 -6.35
C ALA A 50 8.06 -1.29 -5.52
N SER A 51 7.59 -1.26 -4.28
CA SER A 51 7.55 -2.40 -3.37
C SER A 51 6.65 -2.08 -2.16
N ILE A 52 6.64 -2.95 -1.15
CA ILE A 52 5.75 -2.88 0.01
C ILE A 52 6.46 -3.31 1.29
N GLY A 53 5.81 -3.08 2.42
CA GLY A 53 6.25 -3.55 3.74
C GLY A 53 7.22 -2.59 4.43
N PHE A 54 7.74 -3.02 5.58
CA PHE A 54 8.48 -2.18 6.51
C PHE A 54 9.85 -2.78 6.88
N ASN A 55 10.74 -1.95 7.42
CA ASN A 55 12.09 -2.31 7.88
C ASN A 55 13.02 -2.89 6.79
N HIS A 56 12.99 -2.30 5.59
CA HIS A 56 13.93 -2.62 4.52
C HIS A 56 15.33 -2.11 4.86
N LYS A 57 16.33 -2.98 4.74
CA LYS A 57 17.72 -2.68 5.06
C LYS A 57 18.40 -1.90 3.93
N VAL A 58 19.02 -0.77 4.25
CA VAL A 58 19.89 -0.02 3.34
C VAL A 58 21.34 -0.28 3.74
N ILE A 59 22.12 -0.80 2.80
CA ILE A 59 23.57 -0.98 2.91
C ILE A 59 24.20 -0.35 1.68
N ILE A 60 25.18 0.52 1.88
CA ILE A 60 25.99 1.04 0.78
C ILE A 60 27.18 0.11 0.60
N LYS A 61 27.39 -0.36 -0.63
CA LYS A 61 28.50 -1.23 -0.98
C LYS A 61 29.42 -0.52 -1.97
N VAL A 62 30.70 -0.39 -1.60
CA VAL A 62 31.76 0.21 -2.43
C VAL A 62 32.81 -0.86 -2.68
N GLY A 63 32.87 -1.36 -3.92
CA GLY A 63 33.68 -2.54 -4.23
C GLY A 63 33.22 -3.76 -3.40
N SER A 64 34.10 -4.29 -2.55
CA SER A 64 33.83 -5.40 -1.63
C SER A 64 33.49 -4.99 -0.19
N GLN A 65 33.40 -3.68 0.09
CA GLN A 65 33.18 -3.15 1.43
C GLN A 65 31.75 -2.67 1.62
N ASP A 66 31.13 -3.04 2.74
CA ASP A 66 29.82 -2.56 3.16
C ASP A 66 29.95 -1.33 4.07
N SER A 67 28.89 -0.51 4.14
CA SER A 67 28.82 0.62 5.07
C SER A 67 28.88 0.15 6.53
N ASN A 68 29.52 0.94 7.38
CA ASN A 68 29.70 0.64 8.80
C ASN A 68 28.39 0.66 9.61
N GLU A 69 27.39 1.38 9.11
CA GLU A 69 26.07 1.48 9.71
C GLU A 69 25.03 0.90 8.75
N THR A 70 23.99 0.36 9.36
CA THR A 70 22.77 -0.04 8.66
C THR A 70 21.71 1.01 8.92
N VAL A 71 21.08 1.51 7.87
CA VAL A 71 19.87 2.33 7.98
C VAL A 71 18.68 1.56 7.43
N TYR A 72 17.48 1.91 7.87
CA TYR A 72 16.26 1.26 7.44
C TYR A 72 15.29 2.27 6.84
N PHE A 73 14.47 1.80 5.91
CA PHE A 73 13.27 2.51 5.47
C PHE A 73 12.07 1.57 5.42
N SER A 74 10.88 2.16 5.34
CA SER A 74 9.63 1.45 5.18
C SER A 74 8.83 2.06 4.04
N TYR A 75 7.93 1.28 3.45
CA TYR A 75 6.90 1.83 2.60
C TYR A 75 5.72 2.30 3.45
N GLU A 76 5.04 3.35 3.03
CA GLU A 76 3.85 3.86 3.71
C GLU A 76 2.75 2.80 3.78
N LYS A 77 1.96 2.85 4.87
CA LYS A 77 0.74 2.05 5.00
C LYS A 77 -0.31 2.48 3.96
N PRO A 78 -1.23 1.58 3.55
CA PRO A 78 -2.29 1.95 2.63
C PRO A 78 -3.24 2.95 3.29
N ILE A 79 -3.66 3.95 2.52
CA ILE A 79 -4.58 5.01 2.95
C ILE A 79 -5.79 4.94 2.04
N LEU A 80 -6.97 4.71 2.63
CA LEU A 80 -8.23 4.72 1.90
C LEU A 80 -8.74 6.15 1.72
N GLU A 81 -9.37 6.42 0.57
CA GLU A 81 -10.23 7.58 0.41
C GLU A 81 -11.47 7.45 1.32
N LEU A 82 -11.90 8.54 1.95
CA LEU A 82 -13.03 8.54 2.90
C LEU A 82 -14.39 8.50 2.17
N LYS A 83 -14.68 7.35 1.56
CA LYS A 83 -15.88 7.09 0.78
C LYS A 83 -16.47 5.74 1.12
N ASN A 84 -17.76 5.70 1.45
CA ASN A 84 -18.46 4.44 1.71
C ASN A 84 -18.92 3.74 0.42
N TYR A 85 -19.07 2.43 0.49
CA TYR A 85 -19.43 1.56 -0.63
C TYR A 85 -20.72 0.79 -0.34
N THR A 86 -21.41 0.36 -1.39
CA THR A 86 -22.60 -0.49 -1.27
C THR A 86 -22.61 -1.57 -2.35
N GLY A 87 -23.35 -2.66 -2.12
CA GLY A 87 -23.47 -3.74 -3.10
C GLY A 87 -24.65 -4.67 -2.86
N THR A 88 -24.93 -5.52 -3.83
CA THR A 88 -26.03 -6.49 -3.77
C THR A 88 -25.74 -7.61 -2.77
N THR A 89 -26.78 -8.11 -2.11
CA THR A 89 -26.70 -9.21 -1.12
C THR A 89 -26.17 -10.53 -1.70
N ASN A 90 -26.22 -10.70 -3.03
CA ASN A 90 -25.67 -11.87 -3.70
C ASN A 90 -24.14 -11.84 -3.90
N GLY A 91 -23.45 -10.79 -3.42
CA GLY A 91 -21.98 -10.67 -3.51
C GLY A 91 -21.45 -10.50 -4.94
N LYS A 92 -22.31 -10.17 -5.91
CA LYS A 92 -21.89 -10.01 -7.32
C LYS A 92 -21.42 -8.61 -7.67
N THR A 93 -21.71 -7.61 -6.84
CA THR A 93 -21.23 -6.24 -7.05
C THR A 93 -19.71 -6.17 -6.88
N GLU A 94 -18.99 -5.81 -7.93
CA GLU A 94 -17.59 -5.40 -7.81
C GLU A 94 -17.52 -3.93 -7.37
N ILE A 95 -16.81 -3.66 -6.27
CA ILE A 95 -16.52 -2.30 -5.81
C ILE A 95 -15.09 -1.91 -6.15
N THR A 96 -14.90 -0.68 -6.63
CA THR A 96 -13.56 -0.11 -6.86
C THR A 96 -13.20 0.77 -5.68
N ILE A 97 -12.30 0.26 -4.83
CA ILE A 97 -11.76 0.97 -3.67
C ILE A 97 -10.60 1.85 -4.13
N THR A 98 -10.59 3.10 -3.70
CA THR A 98 -9.59 4.12 -4.08
C THR A 98 -8.80 4.58 -2.85
N GLY A 99 -7.55 4.96 -3.08
CA GLY A 99 -6.63 5.36 -2.03
C GLY A 99 -5.23 5.64 -2.56
N ILE A 100 -4.24 5.55 -1.68
CA ILE A 100 -2.81 5.61 -2.01
C ILE A 100 -2.05 4.51 -1.26
N ASN A 101 -0.83 4.24 -1.71
CA ASN A 101 0.07 3.22 -1.16
C ASN A 101 -0.46 1.78 -1.27
N PHE A 102 -1.18 1.49 -2.35
CA PHE A 102 -1.62 0.11 -2.65
C PHE A 102 -0.50 -0.67 -3.35
N ILE A 103 -0.64 -2.00 -3.41
CA ILE A 103 0.28 -2.82 -4.21
C ILE A 103 -0.14 -2.78 -5.68
N SER A 104 0.85 -2.70 -6.60
CA SER A 104 0.57 -2.75 -8.03
C SER A 104 0.34 -4.18 -8.55
N LYS A 105 -0.33 -4.30 -9.70
CA LYS A 105 -0.55 -5.60 -10.36
C LYS A 105 0.76 -6.27 -10.80
N GLU A 106 1.78 -5.48 -11.12
CA GLU A 106 3.09 -6.00 -11.54
C GLU A 106 3.81 -6.64 -10.35
N LEU A 107 3.68 -6.04 -9.16
CA LEU A 107 4.27 -6.57 -7.94
C LEU A 107 3.54 -7.82 -7.44
N ILE A 108 2.20 -7.84 -7.45
CA ILE A 108 1.43 -9.01 -6.98
C ILE A 108 1.69 -10.25 -7.85
N ALA A 109 2.06 -10.08 -9.14
CA ALA A 109 2.41 -11.17 -10.03
C ALA A 109 3.73 -11.87 -9.63
N ASN A 110 4.58 -11.22 -8.82
CA ASN A 110 5.79 -11.83 -8.28
C ASN A 110 5.45 -12.62 -7.00
N TYR A 111 5.85 -13.91 -6.99
CA TYR A 111 5.58 -14.87 -5.91
C TYR A 111 6.05 -14.41 -4.52
N GLN A 112 7.02 -13.48 -4.43
CA GLN A 112 7.45 -12.93 -3.15
C GLN A 112 6.41 -12.02 -2.48
N PHE A 113 5.47 -11.46 -3.25
CA PHE A 113 4.45 -10.52 -2.76
C PHE A 113 3.05 -11.14 -2.69
N LYS A 114 2.97 -12.46 -2.48
CA LYS A 114 1.71 -13.23 -2.37
C LYS A 114 0.59 -12.54 -1.57
N GLN A 115 -0.63 -12.93 -1.93
CA GLN A 115 -1.88 -12.48 -1.30
C GLN A 115 -1.93 -12.63 0.23
N SER A 116 -1.16 -13.53 0.83
CA SER A 116 -1.14 -13.71 2.30
C SER A 116 -0.77 -12.43 3.07
N LYS A 117 -0.09 -11.47 2.42
CA LYS A 117 0.28 -10.17 3.02
C LYS A 117 -0.53 -8.99 2.46
N ASN A 118 -1.31 -9.25 1.39
CA ASN A 118 -1.93 -8.25 0.54
C ASN A 118 -3.39 -8.65 0.28
N TYR A 119 -4.31 -8.06 1.03
CA TYR A 119 -5.72 -8.43 0.97
C TYR A 119 -6.64 -7.26 1.34
N ILE A 120 -7.90 -7.41 0.99
CA ILE A 120 -8.98 -6.52 1.42
C ILE A 120 -9.97 -7.37 2.22
N ILE A 121 -10.35 -6.89 3.40
CA ILE A 121 -11.41 -7.48 4.22
C ILE A 121 -12.56 -6.49 4.38
N ILE A 122 -13.78 -7.04 4.43
CA ILE A 122 -15.03 -6.33 4.69
C ILE A 122 -15.66 -6.99 5.92
N GLY A 123 -15.68 -6.26 7.04
CA GLY A 123 -15.93 -6.86 8.35
C GLY A 123 -14.86 -7.92 8.64
N ASP A 124 -15.29 -9.14 8.87
CA ASP A 124 -14.40 -10.28 9.18
C ASP A 124 -14.02 -11.13 7.95
N ASN A 125 -14.51 -10.77 6.76
CA ASN A 125 -14.38 -11.61 5.58
C ASN A 125 -13.46 -11.00 4.53
N HIS A 126 -12.57 -11.82 3.98
CA HIS A 126 -11.83 -11.45 2.77
C HIS A 126 -12.79 -11.26 1.60
N CYS A 127 -12.46 -10.34 0.70
CA CYS A 127 -13.12 -10.27 -0.58
C CYS A 127 -13.01 -11.62 -1.31
N ASN A 128 -14.11 -12.08 -1.89
CA ASN A 128 -14.14 -13.30 -2.70
C ASN A 128 -13.18 -13.21 -3.89
N GLU A 129 -12.98 -12.00 -4.41
CA GLU A 129 -11.99 -11.70 -5.43
C GLU A 129 -11.39 -10.31 -5.15
N THR A 130 -10.07 -10.19 -5.28
CA THR A 130 -9.34 -8.92 -5.18
C THR A 130 -8.49 -8.72 -6.42
N ILE A 131 -8.66 -7.59 -7.10
CA ILE A 131 -7.86 -7.21 -8.27
C ILE A 131 -7.13 -5.92 -7.95
N TRP A 132 -5.82 -6.04 -7.75
CA TRP A 132 -4.93 -4.89 -7.64
C TRP A 132 -4.69 -4.29 -9.02
N ILE A 133 -4.75 -2.96 -9.14
CA ILE A 133 -4.55 -2.28 -10.42
C ILE A 133 -3.19 -1.56 -10.42
N ASN A 134 -3.02 -0.59 -9.52
CA ASN A 134 -1.78 0.14 -9.28
C ASN A 134 -1.73 0.63 -7.82
N SER A 135 -0.88 1.61 -7.50
CA SER A 135 -0.76 2.17 -6.14
C SER A 135 -1.99 2.91 -5.62
N THR A 136 -3.05 3.07 -6.42
CA THR A 136 -4.23 3.89 -6.07
C THR A 136 -5.58 3.16 -6.09
N PRO A 137 -5.98 2.33 -7.08
CA PRO A 137 -7.22 1.57 -6.99
C PRO A 137 -6.98 0.05 -6.86
N ALA A 138 -7.90 -0.58 -6.14
CA ALA A 138 -8.08 -2.02 -6.13
C ALA A 138 -9.57 -2.33 -6.24
N LYS A 139 -9.90 -3.44 -6.90
CA LYS A 139 -11.27 -3.94 -6.96
C LYS A 139 -11.45 -5.04 -5.93
N CYS A 140 -12.60 -5.05 -5.29
CA CYS A 140 -13.02 -6.08 -4.36
C CYS A 140 -14.41 -6.56 -4.74
N LYS A 141 -14.59 -7.88 -4.74
CA LYS A 141 -15.89 -8.51 -4.77
C LYS A 141 -16.22 -9.03 -3.37
N PRO A 142 -17.22 -8.47 -2.67
CA PRO A 142 -17.63 -8.97 -1.36
C PRO A 142 -18.20 -10.38 -1.50
N ILE A 143 -18.18 -11.16 -0.41
CA ILE A 143 -18.94 -12.41 -0.35
C ILE A 143 -20.46 -12.12 -0.38
N PRO A 144 -21.31 -13.09 -0.71
CA PRO A 144 -22.74 -12.95 -0.48
C PRO A 144 -23.06 -12.69 1.01
N GLY A 145 -23.99 -11.80 1.29
CA GLY A 145 -24.27 -11.38 2.66
C GLY A 145 -25.44 -10.40 2.78
N THR A 146 -25.65 -9.92 4.01
CA THR A 146 -26.67 -8.93 4.37
C THR A 146 -26.09 -8.00 5.44
N GLY A 147 -26.81 -6.95 5.82
CA GLY A 147 -26.36 -6.01 6.86
C GLY A 147 -25.71 -4.73 6.31
N SER A 148 -25.31 -3.85 7.21
CA SER A 148 -24.71 -2.54 6.91
C SER A 148 -23.49 -2.26 7.79
N ASP A 149 -22.72 -1.27 7.37
CA ASP A 149 -21.65 -0.63 8.14
C ASP A 149 -20.49 -1.57 8.51
N TYR A 150 -20.17 -2.49 7.59
CA TYR A 150 -18.96 -3.31 7.67
C TYR A 150 -17.73 -2.47 7.38
N ILE A 151 -16.76 -2.44 8.30
CA ILE A 151 -15.49 -1.73 8.09
C ILE A 151 -14.70 -2.42 6.96
N ILE A 152 -14.17 -1.62 6.04
CA ILE A 152 -13.22 -2.05 5.02
C ILE A 152 -11.81 -1.84 5.56
N ILE A 153 -11.00 -2.90 5.57
CA ILE A 153 -9.58 -2.82 5.87
C ILE A 153 -8.81 -3.35 4.66
N ILE A 154 -7.85 -2.56 4.20
CA ILE A 154 -6.87 -2.99 3.20
C ILE A 154 -5.52 -3.23 3.89
N SER A 155 -4.93 -4.40 3.65
CA SER A 155 -3.59 -4.76 4.10
C SER A 155 -2.66 -4.78 2.90
N VAL A 156 -1.52 -4.08 3.00
CA VAL A 156 -0.46 -4.06 2.00
C VAL A 156 0.88 -4.29 2.69
N GLY A 157 1.54 -5.40 2.39
CA GLY A 157 2.84 -5.73 2.98
C GLY A 157 2.81 -5.89 4.50
N ASN A 158 1.72 -6.46 5.04
CA ASN A 158 1.44 -6.55 6.48
C ASN A 158 1.21 -5.20 7.19
N GLN A 159 0.84 -4.16 6.44
CA GLN A 159 0.45 -2.86 6.99
C GLN A 159 -1.02 -2.61 6.68
N ASN A 160 -1.81 -2.30 7.71
CA ASN A 160 -3.25 -2.10 7.57
C ASN A 160 -3.60 -0.62 7.42
N SER A 161 -4.64 -0.33 6.64
CA SER A 161 -5.30 0.98 6.65
C SER A 161 -5.93 1.27 8.01
N SER A 162 -6.04 2.55 8.35
CA SER A 162 -6.62 3.01 9.62
C SER A 162 -7.87 3.86 9.46
N GLN A 163 -8.29 4.14 8.22
CA GLN A 163 -9.47 4.93 7.92
C GLN A 163 -10.74 4.12 8.16
N LEU A 164 -11.76 4.77 8.72
CA LEU A 164 -13.09 4.19 8.89
C LEU A 164 -13.90 4.38 7.62
N VAL A 165 -13.80 3.40 6.74
CA VAL A 165 -14.53 3.32 5.47
C VAL A 165 -15.44 2.11 5.51
N TYR A 166 -16.70 2.27 5.11
CA TYR A 166 -17.73 1.26 5.33
C TYR A 166 -18.30 0.68 4.04
N PHE A 167 -18.74 -0.56 4.11
CA PHE A 167 -19.54 -1.25 3.11
C PHE A 167 -20.90 -1.66 3.68
N SER A 168 -21.96 -1.46 2.90
CA SER A 168 -23.31 -1.89 3.26
C SER A 168 -24.00 -2.62 2.11
N TYR A 169 -24.68 -3.73 2.41
CA TYR A 169 -25.52 -4.37 1.41
C TYR A 169 -26.79 -3.54 1.13
N HIS A 170 -27.32 -3.63 -0.08
CA HIS A 170 -28.56 -2.98 -0.45
C HIS A 170 -29.71 -3.41 0.48
N LYS A 171 -30.53 -2.42 0.89
CA LYS A 171 -31.72 -2.64 1.72
C LYS A 171 -32.78 -3.44 0.95
N PRO A 172 -33.64 -4.22 1.63
CA PRO A 172 -34.76 -4.89 0.98
C PRO A 172 -35.74 -3.88 0.39
N ILE A 173 -36.31 -4.20 -0.76
CA ILE A 173 -37.32 -3.39 -1.47
C ILE A 173 -38.57 -4.26 -1.62
N LEU A 174 -39.73 -3.71 -1.25
CA LEU A 174 -41.01 -4.37 -1.48
C LEU A 174 -41.47 -4.14 -2.92
N ASP A 175 -41.79 -5.21 -3.63
CA ASP A 175 -42.50 -5.13 -4.92
C ASP A 175 -44.00 -5.32 -4.66
N ILE A 176 -44.78 -4.25 -4.81
CA ILE A 176 -46.24 -4.31 -4.62
C ILE A 176 -46.86 -4.66 -5.97
N LYS A 177 -47.25 -5.92 -6.14
CA LYS A 177 -48.10 -6.34 -7.26
C LYS A 177 -49.57 -6.23 -6.86
N ILE A 178 -50.26 -5.24 -7.42
CA ILE A 178 -51.73 -5.19 -7.34
C ILE A 178 -52.25 -6.25 -8.30
N ILE A 179 -52.78 -7.34 -7.76
CA ILE A 179 -53.56 -8.30 -8.54
C ILE A 179 -54.95 -7.70 -8.68
N VAL A 180 -55.29 -7.24 -9.89
CA VAL A 180 -56.67 -6.93 -10.23
C VAL A 180 -57.35 -8.28 -10.48
N VAL A 181 -58.26 -8.66 -9.57
CA VAL A 181 -59.12 -9.84 -9.67
C VAL A 181 -60.37 -9.48 -10.47
#